data_AF-A0A3D5YLK0-F1
#
_entry.id   AF-A0A3D5YLK0-F1
#
_cell.length_a   1.000
_cell.length_b   1.000
_cell.length_c   1.000
_cell.angle_alpha   90.00
_cell.angle_beta   90.00
_cell.angle_gamma   90.00
#
_symmetry.space_group_name_H-M   'P 1'
#
loop_
_entity.id
_entity.type
_entity.pdbx_description
1 polymer ?
#
loop_
_entity_poly.entity_id
_entity_poly.type
_entity_poly.pdbx_seq_one_letter_code
_entity_poly.pdbx_strand_id
1 'polypeptide(L)'
;PIAKKIAGLIRERDGGLQGVKSIGWHLPDRDIVQVSCNLTKPDIIGVCDVFLRVAELAQEFNCDAPSSELIGCIPESQFTTLTAEQLGFGEFKPFGAHRILPF
;
A
#
# COMPACT_ATOMS: atom_id res chain seq x y z
N PRO A 1 -7.19 4.46 -15.14
CA PRO A 1 -6.09 3.50 -14.89
C PRO A 1 -6.61 2.32 -14.08
N ILE A 2 -5.99 1.14 -14.22
CA ILE A 2 -6.38 -0.06 -13.46
C ILE A 2 -6.34 0.17 -11.94
N ALA A 3 -5.40 1.00 -11.47
CA ALA A 3 -5.32 1.41 -10.07
C ALA A 3 -6.62 2.02 -9.52
N LYS A 4 -7.45 2.70 -10.32
CA LYS A 4 -8.75 3.23 -9.85
C LYS A 4 -9.74 2.11 -9.52
N LYS A 5 -9.71 1.02 -10.30
CA LYS A 5 -10.55 -0.17 -10.05
C LYS A 5 -10.10 -0.88 -8.78
N ILE A 6 -8.80 -1.16 -8.67
CA ILE A 6 -8.20 -1.80 -7.48
C ILE A 6 -8.46 -0.96 -6.22
N ALA A 7 -8.26 0.36 -6.29
CA ALA A 7 -8.56 1.26 -5.18
C ALA A 7 -10.02 1.14 -4.73
N GLY A 8 -10.98 1.09 -5.66
CA GLY A 8 -12.39 0.88 -5.31
C GLY A 8 -12.65 -0.43 -4.57
N LEU A 9 -11.98 -1.52 -4.96
CA LEU A 9 -12.17 -2.83 -4.34
C LEU A 9 -11.64 -2.92 -2.90
N ILE A 10 -10.61 -2.15 -2.56
CA ILE A 10 -10.03 -2.16 -1.19
C ILE A 10 -10.58 -1.05 -0.29
N ARG A 11 -11.31 -0.08 -0.85
CA ARG A 11 -11.77 1.11 -0.12
C ARG A 11 -12.95 0.78 0.81
N GLU A 12 -12.81 1.06 2.10
CA GLU A 12 -13.85 0.80 3.11
C GLU A 12 -15.22 1.35 2.72
N ARG A 13 -15.26 2.61 2.25
CA ARG A 13 -16.49 3.29 1.80
C ARG A 13 -17.25 2.51 0.73
N ASP A 14 -16.56 1.71 -0.08
CA ASP A 14 -17.17 0.92 -1.16
C ASP A 14 -17.34 -0.56 -0.77
N GLY A 15 -17.20 -0.90 0.52
CA GLY A 15 -17.31 -2.27 1.05
C GLY A 15 -15.99 -3.04 1.08
N GLY A 16 -14.86 -2.37 0.89
CA GLY A 16 -13.53 -2.97 0.96
C GLY A 16 -13.02 -3.17 2.39
N LEU A 17 -11.71 -3.06 2.57
CA LEU A 17 -11.03 -3.35 3.83
C LEU A 17 -11.33 -2.28 4.89
N GLN A 18 -11.61 -2.73 6.12
CA GLN A 18 -11.92 -1.84 7.23
C GLN A 18 -10.74 -0.91 7.56
N GLY A 19 -10.99 0.39 7.71
CA GLY A 19 -9.96 1.39 7.99
C GLY A 19 -9.14 1.82 6.78
N VAL A 20 -9.47 1.36 5.57
CA VAL A 20 -8.72 1.69 4.35
C VAL A 20 -9.43 2.77 3.53
N LYS A 21 -8.75 3.90 3.36
CA LYS A 21 -9.11 4.91 2.36
C LYS A 21 -8.14 4.79 1.20
N SER A 22 -8.62 4.76 -0.03
CA SER A 22 -7.74 4.61 -1.18
C SER A 22 -8.20 5.37 -2.42
N ILE A 23 -7.24 5.75 -3.26
CA ILE A 23 -7.45 6.31 -4.60
C ILE A 23 -6.50 5.66 -5.58
N GLY A 24 -6.89 5.63 -6.86
CA GLY A 24 -6.03 5.19 -7.94
C GLY A 24 -5.69 6.36 -8.87
N TRP A 25 -4.42 6.54 -9.19
CA TRP A 25 -3.96 7.63 -10.04
C TRP A 25 -2.77 7.22 -10.91
N HIS A 26 -2.45 8.06 -11.89
CA HIS A 26 -1.35 7.86 -12.83
C HIS A 26 -0.24 8.84 -12.48
N LEU A 27 1.01 8.37 -12.51
CA LEU A 27 2.23 9.13 -12.29
C LEU A 27 2.93 9.31 -13.65
N PRO A 28 2.69 10.43 -14.37
CA PRO A 28 3.12 10.56 -15.76
C PRO A 28 4.64 10.49 -15.95
N ASP A 29 5.40 11.06 -15.00
CA ASP A 29 6.86 11.13 -15.06
C ASP A 29 7.54 9.76 -14.98
N ARG A 30 6.80 8.72 -14.57
CA ARG A 30 7.31 7.35 -14.39
C ARG A 30 6.57 6.32 -15.23
N ASP A 31 5.54 6.73 -15.98
CA ASP A 31 4.65 5.85 -16.75
C ASP A 31 4.09 4.67 -15.93
N ILE A 32 3.75 4.93 -14.67
CA ILE A 32 3.16 3.94 -13.75
C ILE A 32 1.86 4.45 -13.14
N VAL A 33 1.05 3.52 -12.64
CA VAL A 33 -0.15 3.83 -11.87
C VAL A 33 0.05 3.40 -10.42
N GLN A 34 -0.59 4.09 -9.49
CA GLN A 34 -0.46 3.81 -8.06
C GLN A 34 -1.83 3.70 -7.40
N VAL A 35 -1.96 2.74 -6.48
CA VAL A 35 -3.03 2.67 -5.50
C VAL A 35 -2.52 3.33 -4.22
N SER A 36 -2.91 4.60 -4.01
CA SER A 36 -2.53 5.36 -2.81
C SER A 36 -3.52 5.07 -1.71
N CYS A 37 -3.04 4.76 -0.51
CA CYS A 37 -3.85 4.35 0.63
C CYS A 37 -3.52 5.14 1.90
N ASN A 38 -4.53 5.44 2.70
CA ASN A 38 -4.41 5.85 4.09
C ASN A 38 -5.07 4.80 4.98
N LEU A 39 -4.34 4.30 5.97
CA LEU A 39 -4.83 3.35 6.96
C LEU A 39 -5.23 4.11 8.22
N THR A 40 -6.52 4.18 8.52
CA THR A 40 -7.05 4.91 9.69
C THR A 40 -7.26 4.00 10.90
N LYS A 41 -7.21 2.68 10.72
CA LYS A 41 -7.31 1.67 11.78
C LYS A 41 -6.25 0.58 11.57
N PRO A 42 -4.95 0.94 11.59
CA PRO A 42 -3.86 0.04 11.22
C PRO A 42 -3.68 -1.16 12.16
N ASP A 43 -4.32 -1.15 13.35
CA ASP A 43 -4.36 -2.31 14.26
C ASP A 43 -5.37 -3.39 13.83
N ILE A 44 -6.25 -3.08 12.88
CA ILE A 44 -7.27 -4.01 12.35
C ILE A 44 -6.85 -4.52 10.97
N ILE A 45 -6.54 -3.60 10.06
CA ILE A 45 -5.99 -3.90 8.74
C ILE A 45 -4.73 -3.04 8.57
N GLY A 46 -3.58 -3.70 8.59
CA GLY A 46 -2.27 -3.06 8.58
C GLY A 46 -1.69 -2.93 7.17
N VAL A 47 -0.46 -2.40 7.09
CA VAL A 47 0.24 -2.20 5.82
C VAL A 47 0.49 -3.51 5.07
N CYS A 48 0.77 -4.60 5.79
CA CYS A 48 1.03 -5.91 5.19
C CYS A 48 -0.23 -6.45 4.50
N ASP A 49 -1.39 -6.35 5.14
CA ASP A 49 -2.67 -6.82 4.58
C ASP A 49 -3.05 -6.04 3.32
N VAL A 50 -2.91 -4.71 3.35
CA VAL A 50 -3.22 -3.87 2.19
C VAL A 50 -2.27 -4.12 1.03
N PHE A 51 -0.96 -4.26 1.31
CA PHE A 51 0.03 -4.55 0.28
C PHE A 51 -0.27 -5.88 -0.43
N LEU A 52 -0.49 -6.95 0.36
CA LEU A 52 -0.83 -8.26 -0.19
C LEU A 52 -2.14 -8.23 -0.98
N ARG A 53 -3.18 -7.56 -0.48
CA ARG A 53 -4.45 -7.47 -1.19
C ARG A 53 -4.35 -6.68 -2.49
N VAL A 54 -3.55 -5.62 -2.54
CA VAL A 54 -3.29 -4.87 -3.78
C VAL A 54 -2.52 -5.73 -4.78
N ALA A 55 -1.51 -6.48 -4.32
CA ALA A 55 -0.74 -7.38 -5.17
C ALA A 55 -1.62 -8.50 -5.77
N GLU A 56 -2.48 -9.13 -4.96
CA GLU A 56 -3.44 -10.14 -5.40
C GLU A 56 -4.40 -9.57 -6.46
N LEU A 57 -5.02 -8.42 -6.18
CA LEU A 57 -5.92 -7.76 -7.13
C LEU A 57 -5.20 -7.35 -8.42
N ALA A 58 -3.95 -6.90 -8.35
CA ALA A 58 -3.16 -6.59 -9.54
C ALA A 58 -3.00 -7.83 -10.42
N GLN A 59 -2.68 -8.99 -9.83
CA GLN A 59 -2.58 -10.27 -10.55
C GLN A 59 -3.91 -10.66 -11.20
N GLU A 60 -5.05 -10.51 -10.52
CA GLU A 60 -6.38 -10.75 -11.09
C GLU A 60 -6.64 -9.89 -12.35
N PHE A 61 -6.01 -8.72 -12.44
CA PHE A 61 -6.06 -7.82 -13.60
C PHE A 61 -4.88 -7.97 -14.58
N ASN A 62 -4.07 -9.04 -14.47
CA ASN A 62 -2.88 -9.28 -15.28
C ASN A 62 -1.86 -8.14 -15.20
N CYS A 63 -1.69 -7.57 -14.01
CA CYS A 63 -0.73 -6.51 -13.71
C CYS A 63 0.13 -6.93 -12.51
N ASP A 64 1.31 -6.33 -12.38
CA ASP A 64 2.15 -6.50 -11.19
C ASP A 64 2.10 -5.23 -10.33
N ALA A 65 2.14 -5.41 -9.01
CA ALA A 65 2.33 -4.35 -8.03
C ALA A 65 3.51 -4.72 -7.10
N PRO A 66 4.74 -4.72 -7.63
CA PRO A 66 5.89 -5.32 -6.93
C PRO A 66 6.42 -4.46 -5.77
N SER A 67 5.95 -3.23 -5.64
CA SER A 67 6.62 -2.22 -4.83
C SER A 67 5.69 -1.14 -4.31
N SER A 68 6.11 -0.44 -3.26
CA SER A 68 5.31 0.60 -2.62
C SER A 68 6.14 1.74 -2.05
N GLU A 69 5.47 2.83 -1.71
CA GLU A 69 6.08 4.01 -1.11
C GLU A 69 5.38 4.36 0.20
N LEU A 70 6.13 4.35 1.30
CA LEU A 70 5.66 4.95 2.54
C LEU A 70 5.75 6.48 2.44
N ILE A 71 4.68 7.17 2.87
CA ILE A 71 4.69 8.61 3.10
C ILE A 71 4.77 8.86 4.61
N GLY A 72 5.84 9.53 5.07
CA GLY A 72 6.08 9.80 6.49
C GLY A 72 6.82 8.66 7.22
N CYS A 73 6.38 8.32 8.43
CA CYS A 73 6.95 7.27 9.27
C CYS A 73 5.92 6.18 9.56
N ILE A 74 6.39 5.00 9.99
CA ILE A 74 5.55 3.84 10.29
C ILE A 74 5.95 3.25 11.64
N PRO A 75 4.99 2.85 12.50
CA PRO A 75 5.28 2.07 13.71
C PRO A 75 5.93 0.72 13.39
N GLU A 76 6.87 0.27 14.23
CA GLU A 76 7.48 -1.06 14.11
C GLU A 76 6.43 -2.17 14.20
N SER A 77 5.37 -1.96 15.00
CA SER A 77 4.25 -2.89 15.17
C SER A 77 3.48 -3.21 13.86
N GLN A 78 3.66 -2.42 12.80
CA GLN A 78 2.99 -2.63 11.52
C GLN A 78 3.66 -3.67 10.62
N PHE A 79 4.89 -4.08 10.91
CA PHE A 79 5.59 -5.15 10.20
C PHE A 79 5.18 -6.52 10.76
N THR A 80 3.89 -6.86 10.64
CA THR A 80 3.30 -8.05 11.25
C THR A 80 3.69 -9.35 10.55
N THR A 81 3.75 -9.33 9.21
CA THR A 81 4.04 -10.51 8.38
C THR A 81 5.10 -10.26 7.31
N LEU A 82 5.28 -9.01 6.89
CA LEU A 82 6.23 -8.62 5.87
C LEU A 82 7.29 -7.67 6.45
N THR A 83 8.52 -7.82 5.99
CA THR A 83 9.58 -6.84 6.23
C THR A 83 9.38 -5.59 5.37
N ALA A 84 10.08 -4.51 5.69
CA ALA A 84 10.10 -3.30 4.85
C ALA A 84 10.53 -3.58 3.40
N GLU A 85 11.47 -4.52 3.21
CA GLU A 85 11.93 -4.95 1.88
C GLU A 85 10.82 -5.69 1.13
N GLN A 86 10.10 -6.59 1.79
CA GLN A 86 8.99 -7.34 1.18
C GLN A 86 7.78 -6.45 0.85
N LEU A 87 7.62 -5.33 1.56
CA LEU A 87 6.65 -4.28 1.21
C LEU A 87 7.12 -3.41 0.03
N GLY A 88 8.34 -3.63 -0.48
CA GLY A 88 8.94 -2.86 -1.57
C GLY A 88 9.33 -1.44 -1.18
N PHE A 89 9.53 -1.15 0.11
CA PHE A 89 10.01 0.16 0.52
C PHE A 89 11.45 0.39 0.05
N GLY A 90 11.73 1.59 -0.45
CA GLY A 90 13.08 2.00 -0.86
C GLY A 90 13.26 2.20 -2.36
N GLU A 91 12.43 1.58 -3.19
CA GLU A 91 12.57 1.66 -4.66
C GLU A 91 12.16 3.03 -5.21
N PHE A 92 10.96 3.51 -4.85
CA PHE A 92 10.46 4.80 -5.33
C PHE A 92 10.98 5.98 -4.50
N LYS A 93 11.22 5.75 -3.22
CA LYS A 93 11.71 6.74 -2.26
C LYS A 93 12.59 6.08 -1.21
N PRO A 94 13.71 6.71 -0.82
CA PRO A 94 14.57 6.18 0.22
C PRO A 94 13.80 5.82 1.49
N PHE A 95 14.06 4.62 1.98
CA PHE A 95 13.53 4.11 3.23
C PHE A 95 14.69 3.66 4.11
N GLY A 96 14.60 3.92 5.40
CA GLY A 96 15.63 3.56 6.36
C GLY A 96 15.07 3.55 7.77
N ALA A 97 15.83 2.97 8.71
CA ALA A 97 15.39 2.73 10.08
C ALA A 97 14.90 4.00 10.81
N HIS A 98 15.39 5.19 10.46
CA HIS A 98 14.93 6.47 11.01
C HIS A 98 13.45 6.79 10.73
N ARG A 99 12.80 6.05 9.81
CA ARG A 99 11.37 6.17 9.48
C ARG A 99 10.51 5.12 10.18
N ILE A 100 11.13 4.22 10.96
CA ILE A 100 10.45 3.23 11.80
C ILE A 100 10.37 3.80 13.21
N LEU A 101 9.15 3.88 13.74
CA LEU A 101 8.88 4.40 15.08
C LEU A 101 8.83 3.23 16.07
N PRO A 102 9.48 3.32 17.24
CA PRO A 102 9.61 2.20 18.18
C PRO A 102 8.37 1.94 19.05
N PHE A 103 7.26 2.66 18.81
CA PHE A 103 6.07 2.67 19.66
C PHE A 103 4.83 2.28 18.88
#